data_AF-A0AAD8ZT75-F1
#
_entry.id   AF-A0AAD8ZT75-F1
#
_cell.length_a   1.000
_cell.length_b   1.000
_cell.length_c   1.000
_cell.angle_alpha   90.00
_cell.angle_beta   90.00
_cell.angle_gamma   90.00
#
_symmetry.space_group_name_H-M   'P 1'
#
loop_
_entity.id
_entity.type
_entity.pdbx_description
1 polymer ?
#
loop_
_entity_poly.entity_id
_entity_poly.type
_entity_poly.pdbx_seq_one_letter_code
_entity_poly.pdbx_strand_id
1 'polypeptide(L)'
;MEVRRFLVWLRQQGKVRNALLRECLGEVLGTFIFMMFGCAALAQVKTSRGSKGQYLSANMAFSVGVMCAMYCCRGISGAHMNPAVSLSCCVLGRLAWSKLLPYCLAQVIGAFLAAGLVFLMYHDAIMSYSGGVLTVYGPNETASIFATYPVEFLSLGSSFLDQAVGTGMVLLCFLPLDDQQNSPAPPDLVPPLAATVLLGVSMSMSYNCGGGINPARDFGPRLFTFMAGWGSDVFTCFFCCPLVVGAHLNPAVSLSLCFLGRFPWTRLPFYVISQVFGAFLGAATVALQYYDAIFHYMAGIFSTYPAEYLSVWGGVVDQVIGTAALLVCVLALSDCRNNPAPPGLEPILVGAVVMVIGISMGSNSGDAINPARDIRPRVFTSIASWSDEVFSDFSSLLHV
;
A
#
# COMPACT_ATOMS: atom_id res chain seq x y z
N MET A 1 -41.17 -17.55 -25.86
CA MET A 1 -40.78 -18.46 -24.75
C MET A 1 -39.53 -19.28 -25.07
N GLU A 2 -39.25 -19.59 -26.35
CA GLU A 2 -38.09 -20.39 -26.78
C GLU A 2 -36.74 -19.66 -26.72
N VAL A 3 -36.67 -18.37 -27.07
CA VAL A 3 -35.42 -17.59 -27.02
C VAL A 3 -34.83 -17.54 -25.59
N ARG A 4 -35.68 -17.39 -24.57
CA ARG A 4 -35.24 -17.37 -23.16
C ARG A 4 -34.68 -18.73 -22.72
N ARG A 5 -35.29 -19.84 -23.16
CA ARG A 5 -34.76 -21.20 -22.90
C ARG A 5 -33.48 -21.47 -23.67
N PHE A 6 -33.39 -21.02 -24.92
CA PHE A 6 -32.18 -21.11 -25.73
C PHE A 6 -31.02 -20.34 -25.11
N LEU A 7 -31.24 -19.09 -24.66
CA LEU A 7 -30.22 -18.30 -23.96
C LEU A 7 -29.81 -18.93 -22.61
N VAL A 8 -30.76 -19.50 -21.85
CA VAL A 8 -30.45 -20.23 -20.61
C VAL A 8 -29.65 -21.51 -20.92
N TRP A 9 -29.99 -22.24 -21.96
CA TRP A 9 -29.27 -23.43 -22.42
C TRP A 9 -27.86 -23.07 -22.88
N LEU A 10 -27.69 -22.05 -23.71
CA LEU A 10 -26.37 -21.54 -24.16
C LEU A 10 -25.51 -21.11 -22.96
N ARG A 11 -26.12 -20.42 -21.99
CA ARG A 11 -25.46 -20.03 -20.73
C ARG A 11 -25.13 -21.22 -19.84
N GLN A 12 -25.81 -22.36 -20.00
CA GLN A 12 -25.49 -23.60 -19.28
C GLN A 12 -24.40 -24.42 -19.99
N GLN A 13 -24.32 -24.37 -21.32
CA GLN A 13 -23.25 -25.03 -22.08
C GLN A 13 -21.87 -24.40 -21.85
N GLY A 14 -21.80 -23.08 -21.66
CA GLY A 14 -20.54 -22.36 -21.38
C GLY A 14 -20.10 -22.31 -19.90
N LYS A 15 -20.81 -22.98 -18.98
CA LYS A 15 -20.48 -22.92 -17.54
C LYS A 15 -19.32 -23.84 -17.19
N VAL A 16 -18.22 -23.25 -16.73
CA VAL A 16 -17.12 -23.99 -16.09
C VAL A 16 -17.62 -24.64 -14.81
N ARG A 17 -17.69 -25.98 -14.80
CA ARG A 17 -18.20 -26.78 -13.68
C ARG A 17 -17.18 -26.96 -12.55
N ASN A 18 -15.89 -27.04 -12.88
CA ASN A 18 -14.83 -27.19 -11.89
C ASN A 18 -14.64 -25.87 -11.12
N ALA A 19 -14.86 -25.91 -9.81
CA ALA A 19 -14.75 -24.74 -8.94
C ALA A 19 -13.33 -24.16 -8.93
N LEU A 20 -12.29 -25.01 -8.82
CA LEU A 20 -10.89 -24.57 -8.80
C LEU A 20 -10.51 -23.89 -10.12
N LEU A 21 -10.95 -24.43 -11.26
CA LEU A 21 -10.68 -23.80 -12.55
C LEU A 21 -11.35 -22.42 -12.65
N ARG A 22 -12.57 -22.28 -12.13
CA ARG A 22 -13.28 -21.00 -12.11
C ARG A 22 -12.59 -19.97 -11.21
N GLU A 23 -12.09 -20.41 -10.05
CA GLU A 23 -11.25 -19.60 -9.16
C GLU A 23 -9.95 -19.16 -9.85
N CYS A 24 -9.24 -20.09 -10.50
CA CYS A 24 -8.01 -19.78 -11.24
C CYS A 24 -8.25 -18.79 -12.39
N LEU A 25 -9.35 -18.92 -13.12
CA LEU A 25 -9.74 -17.94 -14.15
C LEU A 25 -10.02 -16.56 -13.54
N GLY A 26 -10.62 -16.52 -12.35
CA GLY A 26 -10.79 -15.29 -11.57
C GLY A 26 -9.45 -14.64 -11.19
N GLU A 27 -8.49 -15.44 -10.72
CA GLU A 27 -7.15 -14.98 -10.37
C GLU A 27 -6.33 -14.51 -11.58
N VAL A 28 -6.42 -15.20 -12.72
CA VAL A 28 -5.82 -14.76 -13.99
C VAL A 28 -6.41 -13.39 -14.37
N LEU A 29 -7.73 -13.27 -14.40
CA LEU A 29 -8.42 -12.05 -14.82
C LEU A 29 -8.14 -10.88 -13.86
N GLY A 30 -8.23 -11.12 -12.56
CA GLY A 30 -7.97 -10.09 -11.55
C GLY A 30 -6.53 -9.59 -11.64
N THR A 31 -5.57 -10.52 -11.69
CA THR A 31 -4.15 -10.16 -11.81
C THR A 31 -3.87 -9.43 -13.12
N PHE A 32 -4.48 -9.87 -14.23
CA PHE A 32 -4.38 -9.20 -15.52
C PHE A 32 -4.88 -7.75 -15.45
N ILE A 33 -6.07 -7.50 -14.88
CA ILE A 33 -6.67 -6.17 -14.82
C ILE A 33 -5.78 -5.18 -14.06
N PHE A 34 -5.35 -5.50 -12.84
CA PHE A 34 -4.58 -4.51 -12.07
C PHE A 34 -3.18 -4.29 -12.67
N MET A 35 -2.57 -5.33 -13.25
CA MET A 35 -1.28 -5.23 -13.94
C MET A 35 -1.36 -4.38 -15.21
N MET A 36 -2.45 -4.49 -15.96
CA MET A 36 -2.70 -3.63 -17.13
C MET A 36 -2.68 -2.15 -16.74
N PHE A 37 -3.38 -1.77 -15.67
CA PHE A 37 -3.43 -0.39 -15.20
C PHE A 37 -2.06 0.10 -14.72
N GLY A 38 -1.39 -0.70 -13.88
CA GLY A 38 -0.10 -0.33 -13.30
C GLY A 38 1.02 -0.22 -14.33
N CYS A 39 1.22 -1.26 -15.15
CA CYS A 39 2.25 -1.25 -16.18
C CYS A 39 1.99 -0.21 -17.27
N ALA A 40 0.73 0.02 -17.67
CA ALA A 40 0.41 1.08 -18.63
C ALA A 40 0.71 2.48 -18.07
N ALA A 41 0.42 2.72 -16.78
CA ALA A 41 0.76 3.98 -16.14
C ALA A 41 2.28 4.18 -16.05
N LEU A 42 3.05 3.14 -15.71
CA LEU A 42 4.51 3.20 -15.74
C LEU A 42 5.06 3.44 -17.15
N ALA A 43 4.49 2.77 -18.17
CA ALA A 43 4.86 2.99 -19.56
C ALA A 43 4.60 4.44 -19.99
N GLN A 44 3.45 5.00 -19.62
CA GLN A 44 3.09 6.39 -19.88
C GLN A 44 4.05 7.37 -19.19
N VAL A 45 4.31 7.19 -17.89
CA VAL A 45 5.25 8.04 -17.13
C VAL A 45 6.63 8.02 -17.78
N LYS A 46 7.13 6.82 -18.08
CA LYS A 46 8.50 6.63 -18.53
C LYS A 46 8.73 7.09 -19.97
N THR A 47 7.92 6.59 -20.90
CA THR A 47 8.09 6.93 -22.32
C THR A 47 7.80 8.41 -22.61
N SER A 48 6.98 9.07 -21.79
CA SER A 48 6.73 10.52 -21.88
C SER A 48 7.75 11.40 -21.14
N ARG A 49 8.80 10.81 -20.54
CA ARG A 49 9.79 11.52 -19.70
C ARG A 49 9.13 12.34 -18.58
N GLY A 50 8.09 11.79 -17.96
CA GLY A 50 7.35 12.43 -16.87
C GLY A 50 6.36 13.52 -17.28
N SER A 51 6.19 13.81 -18.57
CA SER A 51 5.28 14.88 -19.04
C SER A 51 3.80 14.48 -19.01
N LYS A 52 3.48 13.17 -19.04
CA LYS A 52 2.11 12.64 -19.02
C LYS A 52 1.79 11.85 -17.75
N GLY A 53 2.64 11.90 -16.75
CA GLY A 53 2.42 11.25 -15.47
C GLY A 53 3.64 11.35 -14.57
N GLN A 54 3.43 11.09 -13.29
CA GLN A 54 4.50 11.04 -12.28
C GLN A 54 4.42 9.74 -11.46
N TYR A 55 5.37 9.55 -10.57
CA TYR A 55 5.41 8.41 -9.65
C TYR A 55 4.09 8.20 -8.90
N LEU A 56 3.46 9.29 -8.42
CA LEU A 56 2.15 9.24 -7.78
C LEU A 56 1.05 8.68 -8.69
N SER A 57 1.04 9.06 -9.98
CA SER A 57 0.04 8.57 -10.93
C SER A 57 0.15 7.06 -11.18
N ALA A 58 1.36 6.50 -11.13
CA ALA A 58 1.56 5.05 -11.20
C ALA A 58 1.00 4.34 -9.97
N ASN A 59 1.28 4.84 -8.76
CA ASN A 59 0.75 4.30 -7.51
C ASN A 59 -0.78 4.35 -7.46
N MET A 60 -1.38 5.45 -7.92
CA MET A 60 -2.84 5.58 -8.06
C MET A 60 -3.41 4.58 -9.07
N ALA A 61 -2.76 4.39 -10.22
CA ALA A 61 -3.21 3.46 -11.24
C ALA A 61 -3.18 2.00 -10.76
N PHE A 62 -2.11 1.56 -10.08
CA PHE A 62 -2.05 0.24 -9.45
C PHE A 62 -3.18 0.04 -8.43
N SER A 63 -3.43 1.05 -7.61
CA SER A 63 -4.45 1.02 -6.55
C SER A 63 -5.87 0.92 -7.12
N VAL A 64 -6.21 1.78 -8.08
CA VAL A 64 -7.50 1.73 -8.81
C VAL A 64 -7.63 0.42 -9.59
N GLY A 65 -6.53 -0.07 -10.19
CA GLY A 65 -6.50 -1.36 -10.86
C GLY A 65 -6.88 -2.51 -9.93
N VAL A 66 -6.33 -2.54 -8.71
CA VAL A 66 -6.67 -3.55 -7.69
C VAL A 66 -8.13 -3.44 -7.27
N MET A 67 -8.66 -2.22 -7.07
CA MET A 67 -10.09 -2.01 -6.78
C MET A 67 -10.98 -2.63 -7.87
N CYS A 68 -10.73 -2.29 -9.13
CA CYS A 68 -11.48 -2.80 -10.28
C CYS A 68 -11.38 -4.32 -10.38
N ALA A 69 -10.17 -4.86 -10.21
CA ALA A 69 -9.93 -6.30 -10.26
C ALA A 69 -10.69 -7.03 -9.15
N MET A 70 -10.69 -6.52 -7.91
CA MET A 70 -11.46 -7.07 -6.80
C MET A 70 -12.97 -7.07 -7.10
N TYR A 71 -13.52 -5.98 -7.65
CA TYR A 71 -14.94 -5.98 -8.05
C TYR A 71 -15.26 -7.05 -9.10
N CYS A 72 -14.33 -7.37 -10.00
CA CYS A 72 -14.52 -8.39 -11.04
C CYS A 72 -14.42 -9.84 -10.51
N CYS A 73 -13.46 -10.13 -9.62
CA CYS A 73 -13.13 -11.52 -9.27
C CYS A 73 -13.35 -11.93 -7.82
N ARG A 74 -13.64 -11.00 -6.89
CA ARG A 74 -13.82 -11.30 -5.45
C ARG A 74 -14.89 -12.35 -5.19
N GLY A 75 -16.04 -12.25 -5.87
CA GLY A 75 -17.14 -13.22 -5.72
C GLY A 75 -16.86 -14.61 -6.34
N ILE A 76 -15.72 -14.79 -7.02
CA ILE A 76 -15.35 -16.04 -7.69
C ILE A 76 -14.21 -16.73 -6.96
N SER A 77 -13.08 -16.03 -6.79
CA SER A 77 -11.83 -16.59 -6.24
C SER A 77 -11.45 -16.06 -4.86
N GLY A 78 -12.13 -15.03 -4.37
CA GLY A 78 -11.69 -14.22 -3.23
C GLY A 78 -10.80 -13.04 -3.62
N ALA A 79 -10.40 -12.93 -4.91
CA ALA A 79 -9.51 -11.89 -5.43
C ALA A 79 -8.18 -11.78 -4.66
N HIS A 80 -7.44 -12.89 -4.54
CA HIS A 80 -6.15 -12.86 -3.85
C HIS A 80 -5.13 -12.08 -4.67
N MET A 81 -5.05 -12.37 -5.96
CA MET A 81 -4.25 -11.71 -7.00
C MET A 81 -2.76 -11.55 -6.65
N ASN A 82 -2.30 -12.23 -5.61
CA ASN A 82 -1.00 -12.09 -4.98
C ASN A 82 -0.64 -13.42 -4.29
N PRO A 83 0.47 -14.07 -4.66
CA PRO A 83 0.94 -15.29 -4.01
C PRO A 83 1.14 -15.15 -2.49
N ALA A 84 1.59 -13.99 -2.01
CA ALA A 84 1.77 -13.73 -0.58
C ALA A 84 0.43 -13.69 0.17
N VAL A 85 -0.62 -13.14 -0.44
CA VAL A 85 -1.98 -13.16 0.10
C VAL A 85 -2.53 -14.59 0.11
N SER A 86 -2.37 -15.34 -0.99
CA SER A 86 -2.79 -16.75 -1.05
C SER A 86 -2.11 -17.62 0.00
N LEU A 87 -0.81 -17.45 0.22
CA LEU A 87 -0.05 -18.15 1.24
C LEU A 87 -0.52 -17.75 2.65
N SER A 88 -0.73 -16.45 2.90
CA SER A 88 -1.25 -15.97 4.18
C SER A 88 -2.65 -16.54 4.47
N CYS A 89 -3.52 -16.60 3.47
CA CYS A 89 -4.83 -17.25 3.59
C CYS A 89 -4.70 -18.76 3.87
N CYS A 90 -3.69 -19.45 3.34
CA CYS A 90 -3.45 -20.87 3.68
C CYS A 90 -3.02 -21.04 5.14
N VAL A 91 -2.08 -20.20 5.61
CA VAL A 91 -1.59 -20.21 6.99
C VAL A 91 -2.72 -19.91 7.99
N LEU A 92 -3.60 -18.96 7.66
CA LEU A 92 -4.76 -18.60 8.47
C LEU A 92 -5.95 -19.57 8.34
N GLY A 93 -5.82 -20.65 7.56
CA GLY A 93 -6.89 -21.63 7.34
C GLY A 93 -8.07 -21.11 6.51
N ARG A 94 -7.91 -19.98 5.80
CA ARG A 94 -8.92 -19.37 4.91
C ARG A 94 -8.86 -19.92 3.47
N LEU A 95 -7.75 -20.55 3.07
CA LEU A 95 -7.58 -21.23 1.78
C LEU A 95 -7.00 -22.64 2.00
N ALA A 96 -7.46 -23.64 1.25
CA ALA A 96 -6.87 -24.97 1.30
C ALA A 96 -5.47 -24.97 0.64
N TRP A 97 -4.49 -25.60 1.28
CA TRP A 97 -3.10 -25.70 0.80
C TRP A 97 -2.98 -26.27 -0.62
N SER A 98 -3.87 -27.19 -1.02
CA SER A 98 -3.90 -27.75 -2.38
C SER A 98 -4.24 -26.72 -3.47
N LYS A 99 -4.85 -25.58 -3.11
CA LYS A 99 -5.18 -24.50 -4.02
C LYS A 99 -4.05 -23.48 -4.19
N LEU A 100 -3.06 -23.47 -3.29
CA LEU A 100 -2.00 -22.46 -3.28
C LEU A 100 -1.24 -22.41 -4.61
N LEU A 101 -0.69 -23.55 -5.04
CA LEU A 101 0.08 -23.61 -6.28
C LEU A 101 -0.76 -23.25 -7.52
N PRO A 102 -1.98 -23.79 -7.72
CA PRO A 102 -2.87 -23.35 -8.79
C PRO A 102 -3.14 -21.84 -8.81
N TYR A 103 -3.39 -21.23 -7.63
CA TYR A 103 -3.57 -19.78 -7.52
C TYR A 103 -2.31 -19.02 -7.92
N CYS A 104 -1.13 -19.40 -7.42
CA CYS A 104 0.12 -18.75 -7.77
C CYS A 104 0.41 -18.81 -9.27
N LEU A 105 0.20 -19.97 -9.91
CA LEU A 105 0.38 -20.12 -11.36
C LEU A 105 -0.61 -19.24 -12.14
N ALA A 106 -1.88 -19.23 -11.73
CA ALA A 106 -2.91 -18.39 -12.34
C ALA A 106 -2.56 -16.89 -12.26
N GLN A 107 -2.09 -16.43 -11.10
CA GLN A 107 -1.67 -15.04 -10.90
C GLN A 107 -0.47 -14.69 -11.79
N VAL A 108 0.56 -15.53 -11.83
CA VAL A 108 1.74 -15.33 -12.70
C VAL A 108 1.35 -15.25 -14.17
N ILE A 109 0.44 -16.13 -14.63
CA ILE A 109 -0.09 -16.10 -16.01
C ILE A 109 -0.83 -14.78 -16.28
N GLY A 110 -1.68 -14.33 -15.36
CA GLY A 110 -2.39 -13.06 -15.50
C GLY A 110 -1.45 -11.86 -15.63
N ALA A 111 -0.43 -11.79 -14.77
CA ALA A 111 0.57 -10.72 -14.80
C ALA A 111 1.43 -10.76 -16.08
N PHE A 112 1.82 -11.95 -16.52
CA PHE A 112 2.56 -12.18 -17.76
C PHE A 112 1.79 -11.67 -18.99
N LEU A 113 0.50 -12.05 -19.10
CA LEU A 113 -0.35 -11.66 -20.23
C LEU A 113 -0.60 -10.14 -20.26
N ALA A 114 -0.77 -9.52 -19.09
CA ALA A 114 -0.92 -8.07 -18.99
C ALA A 114 0.35 -7.33 -19.43
N ALA A 115 1.53 -7.79 -19.00
CA ALA A 115 2.81 -7.23 -19.44
C ALA A 115 2.96 -7.29 -20.96
N GLY A 116 2.63 -8.44 -21.57
CA GLY A 116 2.65 -8.61 -23.01
C GLY A 116 1.72 -7.66 -23.75
N LEU A 117 0.49 -7.49 -23.27
CA LEU A 117 -0.46 -6.57 -23.90
C LEU A 117 -0.02 -5.10 -23.76
N VAL A 118 0.50 -4.70 -22.59
CA VAL A 118 1.04 -3.34 -22.40
C VAL A 118 2.23 -3.09 -23.32
N PHE A 119 3.13 -4.07 -23.47
CA PHE A 119 4.24 -3.96 -24.42
C PHE A 119 3.76 -3.76 -25.85
N LEU A 120 2.74 -4.50 -26.31
CA LEU A 120 2.17 -4.31 -27.63
C LEU A 120 1.52 -2.94 -27.80
N MET A 121 0.78 -2.46 -26.79
CA MET A 121 0.13 -1.15 -26.82
C MET A 121 1.13 0.02 -26.84
N TYR A 122 2.24 -0.13 -26.12
CA TYR A 122 3.28 0.91 -25.97
C TYR A 122 4.52 0.63 -26.82
N HIS A 123 4.47 -0.31 -27.76
CA HIS A 123 5.64 -0.77 -28.52
C HIS A 123 6.39 0.41 -29.15
N ASP A 124 5.69 1.25 -29.90
CA ASP A 124 6.31 2.38 -30.61
C ASP A 124 6.88 3.42 -29.65
N ALA A 125 6.20 3.66 -28.53
CA ALA A 125 6.67 4.59 -27.49
C ALA A 125 7.92 4.06 -26.76
N ILE A 126 7.95 2.76 -26.46
CA ILE A 126 9.10 2.09 -25.83
C ILE A 126 10.30 2.10 -26.78
N MET A 127 10.09 1.75 -28.05
CA MET A 127 11.16 1.72 -29.06
C MET A 127 11.69 3.13 -29.35
N SER A 128 10.80 4.14 -29.43
CA SER A 128 11.21 5.53 -29.59
C SER A 128 12.00 6.05 -28.39
N TYR A 129 11.56 5.76 -27.16
CA TYR A 129 12.24 6.20 -25.94
C TYR A 129 13.62 5.57 -25.75
N SER A 130 13.73 4.27 -26.03
CA SER A 130 14.94 3.47 -25.82
C SER A 130 15.94 3.52 -26.98
N GLY A 131 15.57 4.13 -28.12
CA GLY A 131 16.37 4.06 -29.34
C GLY A 131 16.44 2.65 -29.93
N GLY A 132 15.44 1.81 -29.63
CA GLY A 132 15.35 0.42 -30.07
C GLY A 132 16.19 -0.57 -29.25
N VAL A 133 16.83 -0.14 -28.16
CA VAL A 133 17.67 -1.01 -27.32
C VAL A 133 17.01 -1.23 -25.96
N LEU A 134 16.56 -2.45 -25.71
CA LEU A 134 15.85 -2.83 -24.49
C LEU A 134 16.85 -3.15 -23.39
N THR A 135 16.95 -2.26 -22.38
CA THR A 135 17.92 -2.36 -21.29
C THR A 135 17.23 -2.41 -19.93
N VAL A 136 17.89 -3.04 -18.96
CA VAL A 136 17.44 -3.18 -17.57
C VAL A 136 17.95 -2.04 -16.69
N TYR A 137 19.17 -1.57 -16.96
CA TYR A 137 19.83 -0.49 -16.22
C TYR A 137 20.26 0.63 -17.17
N GLY A 138 20.44 1.82 -16.60
CA GLY A 138 20.88 3.01 -17.31
C GLY A 138 19.78 4.04 -17.58
N PRO A 139 20.13 5.18 -18.18
CA PRO A 139 19.26 6.37 -18.25
C PRO A 139 18.01 6.20 -19.12
N ASN A 140 18.03 5.27 -20.07
CA ASN A 140 16.90 4.95 -20.95
C ASN A 140 16.41 3.50 -20.75
N GLU A 141 16.63 2.91 -19.56
CA GLU A 141 16.11 1.56 -19.29
C GLU A 141 14.58 1.53 -19.32
N THR A 142 14.04 0.40 -19.75
CA THR A 142 12.59 0.21 -19.93
C THR A 142 12.04 -0.99 -19.19
N ALA A 143 12.91 -1.81 -18.57
CA ALA A 143 12.49 -3.00 -17.84
C ALA A 143 11.64 -2.65 -16.62
N SER A 144 11.89 -1.51 -15.98
CA SER A 144 11.15 -1.07 -14.79
C SER A 144 9.68 -0.73 -15.05
N ILE A 145 9.25 -0.67 -16.31
CA ILE A 145 7.84 -0.53 -16.70
C ILE A 145 7.04 -1.76 -16.25
N PHE A 146 7.68 -2.93 -16.30
CA PHE A 146 7.03 -4.23 -16.15
C PHE A 146 7.31 -4.85 -14.78
N ALA A 147 8.57 -4.82 -14.34
CA ALA A 147 9.02 -5.38 -13.07
C ALA A 147 9.70 -4.32 -12.21
N THR A 148 9.96 -4.65 -10.95
CA THR A 148 10.57 -3.72 -10.00
C THR A 148 12.09 -3.92 -9.96
N TYR A 149 12.86 -2.89 -9.65
CA TYR A 149 14.31 -3.01 -9.51
C TYR A 149 14.73 -2.14 -8.31
N PRO A 150 15.66 -2.61 -7.47
CA PRO A 150 16.16 -1.80 -6.37
C PRO A 150 16.95 -0.61 -6.92
N VAL A 151 16.90 0.51 -6.20
CA VAL A 151 17.78 1.66 -6.46
C VAL A 151 19.25 1.30 -6.18
N GLU A 152 20.18 1.95 -6.88
CA GLU A 152 21.59 1.54 -6.93
C GLU A 152 22.31 1.51 -5.57
N PHE A 153 21.91 2.34 -4.62
CA PHE A 153 22.55 2.41 -3.31
C PHE A 153 22.08 1.33 -2.32
N LEU A 154 21.04 0.56 -2.66
CA LEU A 154 20.38 -0.34 -1.73
C LEU A 154 21.06 -1.72 -1.69
N SER A 155 21.40 -2.18 -0.49
CA SER A 155 21.96 -3.53 -0.31
C SER A 155 20.89 -4.61 -0.49
N LEU A 156 21.33 -5.83 -0.80
CA LEU A 156 20.45 -6.99 -0.92
C LEU A 156 19.59 -7.23 0.34
N GLY A 157 20.21 -7.08 1.52
CA GLY A 157 19.55 -7.26 2.80
C GLY A 157 18.50 -6.18 3.06
N SER A 158 18.83 -4.93 2.74
CA SER A 158 17.91 -3.78 2.85
C SER A 158 16.73 -3.93 1.89
N SER A 159 16.95 -4.42 0.66
CA SER A 159 15.89 -4.70 -0.30
C SER A 159 14.96 -5.83 0.15
N PHE A 160 15.51 -6.88 0.75
CA PHE A 160 14.71 -7.97 1.31
C PHE A 160 13.82 -7.46 2.45
N LEU A 161 14.39 -6.69 3.38
CA LEU A 161 13.65 -6.12 4.50
C LEU A 161 12.53 -5.19 4.00
N ASP A 162 12.84 -4.34 3.01
CA ASP A 162 11.88 -3.43 2.39
C ASP A 162 10.65 -4.16 1.85
N GLN A 163 10.87 -5.24 1.12
CA GLN A 163 9.79 -6.05 0.56
C GLN A 163 9.03 -6.85 1.63
N ALA A 164 9.74 -7.40 2.61
CA ALA A 164 9.10 -8.11 3.72
C ALA A 164 8.17 -7.19 4.53
N VAL A 165 8.62 -5.97 4.84
CA VAL A 165 7.83 -4.98 5.58
C VAL A 165 6.69 -4.43 4.73
N GLY A 166 6.93 -4.11 3.46
CA GLY A 166 5.89 -3.60 2.56
C GLY A 166 4.76 -4.61 2.36
N THR A 167 5.09 -5.89 2.09
CA THR A 167 4.09 -6.97 2.00
C THR A 167 3.43 -7.20 3.35
N GLY A 168 4.21 -7.10 4.43
CA GLY A 168 3.75 -7.00 5.81
C GLY A 168 2.60 -6.02 5.96
N MET A 169 2.84 -4.73 5.70
CA MET A 169 1.84 -3.67 5.86
C MET A 169 0.58 -3.88 5.04
N VAL A 170 0.71 -4.39 3.81
CA VAL A 170 -0.48 -4.72 3.02
C VAL A 170 -1.30 -5.80 3.72
N LEU A 171 -0.69 -6.88 4.19
CA LEU A 171 -1.41 -7.97 4.85
C LEU A 171 -1.95 -7.56 6.24
N LEU A 172 -1.15 -6.83 7.02
CA LEU A 172 -1.49 -6.22 8.32
C LEU A 172 -2.76 -5.35 8.18
N CYS A 173 -2.91 -4.59 7.09
CA CYS A 173 -4.05 -3.71 6.84
C CYS A 173 -5.20 -4.36 6.07
N PHE A 174 -4.93 -5.34 5.20
CA PHE A 174 -5.92 -5.97 4.33
C PHE A 174 -6.72 -7.07 5.03
N LEU A 175 -6.04 -7.99 5.74
CA LEU A 175 -6.68 -9.14 6.37
C LEU A 175 -7.71 -8.81 7.46
N PRO A 176 -7.59 -7.69 8.21
CA PRO A 176 -8.63 -7.27 9.12
C PRO A 176 -9.89 -6.72 8.45
N LEU A 177 -9.85 -6.34 7.16
CA LEU A 177 -11.00 -5.71 6.49
C LEU A 177 -12.22 -6.64 6.42
N ASP A 178 -12.01 -7.95 6.41
CA ASP A 178 -13.06 -8.97 6.40
C ASP A 178 -13.13 -9.80 7.69
N ASP A 179 -12.33 -9.45 8.70
CA ASP A 179 -12.23 -10.21 9.95
C ASP A 179 -13.43 -9.94 10.87
N GLN A 180 -14.22 -11.00 11.09
CA GLN A 180 -15.42 -10.96 11.92
C GLN A 180 -15.12 -10.78 13.42
N GLN A 181 -13.88 -11.00 13.85
CA GLN A 181 -13.47 -10.78 15.24
C GLN A 181 -13.06 -9.32 15.51
N ASN A 182 -12.91 -8.51 14.46
CA ASN A 182 -12.63 -7.09 14.55
C ASN A 182 -13.87 -6.27 14.18
N SER A 183 -13.68 -5.02 13.71
CA SER A 183 -14.72 -4.22 13.05
C SER A 183 -14.60 -4.41 11.54
N PRO A 184 -15.26 -5.42 10.95
CA PRO A 184 -15.14 -5.70 9.52
C PRO A 184 -15.75 -4.55 8.71
N ALA A 185 -15.12 -4.26 7.58
CA ALA A 185 -15.70 -3.36 6.60
C ALA A 185 -16.90 -4.04 5.91
N PRO A 186 -17.92 -3.29 5.48
CA PRO A 186 -19.01 -3.84 4.69
C PRO A 186 -18.48 -4.43 3.39
N PRO A 187 -19.10 -5.51 2.91
CA PRO A 187 -18.61 -6.26 1.75
C PRO A 187 -18.34 -5.39 0.51
N ASP A 188 -19.20 -4.41 0.25
CA ASP A 188 -19.14 -3.56 -0.95
C ASP A 188 -17.99 -2.53 -0.91
N LEU A 189 -17.49 -2.23 0.29
CA LEU A 189 -16.42 -1.26 0.53
C LEU A 189 -15.05 -1.90 0.71
N VAL A 190 -14.97 -3.22 0.79
CA VAL A 190 -13.68 -3.89 0.90
C VAL A 190 -12.76 -3.61 -0.31
N PRO A 191 -13.24 -3.61 -1.58
CA PRO A 191 -12.40 -3.24 -2.72
C PRO A 191 -11.79 -1.82 -2.67
N PRO A 192 -12.55 -0.73 -2.43
CA PRO A 192 -11.97 0.61 -2.33
C PRO A 192 -11.08 0.79 -1.10
N LEU A 193 -11.38 0.12 0.03
CA LEU A 193 -10.52 0.14 1.21
C LEU A 193 -9.18 -0.56 0.94
N ALA A 194 -9.20 -1.73 0.30
CA ALA A 194 -7.98 -2.44 -0.10
C ALA A 194 -7.12 -1.62 -1.06
N ALA A 195 -7.74 -0.92 -2.01
CA ALA A 195 -7.04 0.00 -2.90
C ALA A 195 -6.43 1.20 -2.17
N THR A 196 -7.14 1.75 -1.17
CA THR A 196 -6.62 2.86 -0.35
C THR A 196 -5.42 2.41 0.49
N VAL A 197 -5.47 1.20 1.06
CA VAL A 197 -4.33 0.57 1.76
C VAL A 197 -3.15 0.41 0.83
N LEU A 198 -3.37 -0.15 -0.38
CA LEU A 198 -2.32 -0.33 -1.36
C LEU A 198 -1.72 1.02 -1.80
N LEU A 199 -2.53 2.04 -1.97
CA LEU A 199 -2.08 3.39 -2.32
C LEU A 199 -1.17 3.96 -1.23
N GLY A 200 -1.60 3.89 0.03
CA GLY A 200 -0.83 4.39 1.17
C GLY A 200 0.52 3.69 1.33
N VAL A 201 0.54 2.35 1.24
CA VAL A 201 1.79 1.59 1.27
C VAL A 201 2.68 1.94 0.08
N SER A 202 2.11 2.03 -1.12
CA SER A 202 2.90 2.30 -2.33
C SER A 202 3.51 3.70 -2.34
N MET A 203 2.76 4.70 -1.85
CA MET A 203 3.27 6.07 -1.73
C MET A 203 4.36 6.21 -0.68
N SER A 204 4.36 5.35 0.35
CA SER A 204 5.26 5.47 1.49
C SER A 204 6.48 4.56 1.41
N MET A 205 6.38 3.42 0.71
CA MET A 205 7.36 2.32 0.82
C MET A 205 7.85 1.77 -0.53
N SER A 206 7.43 2.34 -1.67
CA SER A 206 7.82 1.79 -2.97
C SER A 206 9.08 2.45 -3.58
N TYR A 207 9.66 3.50 -2.99
CA TYR A 207 10.81 4.19 -3.60
C TYR A 207 12.04 3.28 -3.72
N ASN A 208 12.36 2.56 -2.65
CA ASN A 208 13.56 1.73 -2.55
C ASN A 208 13.62 0.62 -3.59
N CYS A 209 12.54 -0.16 -3.72
CA CYS A 209 12.51 -1.37 -4.54
C CYS A 209 11.29 -1.43 -5.46
N GLY A 210 10.64 -0.31 -5.76
CA GLY A 210 9.50 -0.23 -6.69
C GLY A 210 8.18 -0.88 -6.22
N GLY A 211 8.11 -1.36 -4.97
CA GLY A 211 6.91 -2.00 -4.43
C GLY A 211 6.63 -3.38 -5.03
N GLY A 212 7.63 -4.27 -5.10
CA GLY A 212 7.52 -5.68 -5.50
C GLY A 212 6.72 -6.58 -4.55
N ILE A 213 5.85 -6.01 -3.71
CA ILE A 213 5.09 -6.61 -2.60
C ILE A 213 4.11 -7.73 -3.02
N ASN A 214 4.06 -8.03 -4.32
CA ASN A 214 3.29 -9.10 -4.93
C ASN A 214 4.21 -9.92 -5.85
N PRO A 215 4.49 -11.19 -5.51
CA PRO A 215 5.41 -12.02 -6.29
C PRO A 215 4.97 -12.28 -7.72
N ALA A 216 3.66 -12.40 -7.99
CA ALA A 216 3.15 -12.59 -9.35
C ALA A 216 3.26 -11.32 -10.19
N ARG A 217 3.01 -10.15 -9.58
CA ARG A 217 3.18 -8.80 -10.18
C ARG A 217 4.60 -8.54 -10.64
N ASP A 218 5.57 -9.22 -10.05
CA ASP A 218 6.98 -9.02 -10.37
C ASP A 218 7.53 -10.15 -11.26
N PHE A 219 7.33 -11.40 -10.86
CA PHE A 219 7.88 -12.56 -11.59
C PHE A 219 7.26 -12.76 -12.98
N GLY A 220 5.94 -12.61 -13.12
CA GLY A 220 5.26 -12.78 -14.42
C GLY A 220 5.79 -11.81 -15.48
N PRO A 221 5.83 -10.49 -15.20
CA PRO A 221 6.40 -9.52 -16.13
C PRO A 221 7.92 -9.65 -16.36
N ARG A 222 8.70 -10.16 -15.39
CA ARG A 222 10.11 -10.52 -15.62
C ARG A 222 10.27 -11.63 -16.64
N LEU A 223 9.47 -12.69 -16.54
CA LEU A 223 9.45 -13.75 -17.54
C LEU A 223 9.10 -13.20 -18.93
N PHE A 224 8.15 -12.26 -18.99
CA PHE A 224 7.81 -11.59 -20.25
C PHE A 224 8.99 -10.80 -20.81
N THR A 225 9.59 -9.90 -20.03
CA THR A 225 10.71 -9.06 -20.48
C THR A 225 11.94 -9.88 -20.86
N PHE A 226 12.22 -10.97 -20.14
CA PHE A 226 13.25 -11.94 -20.53
C PHE A 226 13.03 -12.47 -21.96
N MET A 227 11.81 -12.93 -22.27
CA MET A 227 11.47 -13.47 -23.58
C MET A 227 11.33 -12.40 -24.67
N ALA A 228 10.95 -11.18 -24.31
CA ALA A 228 10.73 -10.09 -25.23
C ALA A 228 12.00 -9.35 -25.65
N GLY A 229 13.16 -9.65 -25.03
CA GLY A 229 14.47 -9.20 -25.52
C GLY A 229 15.31 -8.36 -24.56
N TRP A 230 14.90 -8.19 -23.30
CA TRP A 230 15.72 -7.49 -22.29
C TRP A 230 16.88 -8.34 -21.75
N GLY A 231 16.93 -9.63 -22.09
CA GLY A 231 18.01 -10.54 -21.69
C GLY A 231 17.88 -11.06 -20.25
N SER A 232 18.89 -11.81 -19.80
CA SER A 232 18.92 -12.46 -18.47
C SER A 232 19.05 -11.47 -17.31
N ASP A 233 19.45 -10.23 -17.60
CA ASP A 233 19.72 -9.20 -16.58
C ASP A 233 18.47 -8.88 -15.75
N VAL A 234 17.28 -9.14 -16.28
CA VAL A 234 15.99 -8.94 -15.58
C VAL A 234 15.84 -9.78 -14.30
N PHE A 235 16.66 -10.81 -14.10
CA PHE A 235 16.61 -11.70 -12.92
C PHE A 235 17.68 -11.45 -11.86
N THR A 236 18.56 -10.46 -12.07
CA THR A 236 19.69 -10.24 -11.15
C THR A 236 19.30 -9.78 -9.74
N CYS A 237 18.04 -9.38 -9.48
CA CYS A 237 17.56 -8.86 -8.18
C CYS A 237 16.10 -9.28 -7.82
N PHE A 238 15.77 -10.57 -7.61
CA PHE A 238 14.40 -11.04 -7.32
C PHE A 238 14.18 -11.48 -5.84
N PHE A 239 13.08 -11.03 -5.20
CA PHE A 239 12.73 -11.34 -3.79
C PHE A 239 11.24 -11.61 -3.54
N CYS A 240 10.93 -12.42 -2.51
CA CYS A 240 9.57 -12.86 -2.17
C CYS A 240 9.42 -13.13 -0.65
N CYS A 241 8.51 -12.46 0.08
CA CYS A 241 8.22 -12.73 1.51
C CYS A 241 6.79 -12.35 1.97
N PRO A 242 6.16 -13.09 2.91
CA PRO A 242 4.86 -12.74 3.53
C PRO A 242 4.92 -12.57 5.06
N LEU A 243 4.14 -11.63 5.66
CA LEU A 243 3.80 -11.60 7.10
C LEU A 243 2.59 -10.66 7.40
N VAL A 244 1.91 -10.84 8.54
CA VAL A 244 0.50 -10.43 8.85
C VAL A 244 0.40 -9.66 10.20
N VAL A 245 -0.77 -9.01 10.50
CA VAL A 245 -1.31 -8.47 11.83
C VAL A 245 -1.84 -6.98 11.83
N GLY A 246 -3.03 -6.67 12.36
CA GLY A 246 -3.64 -5.31 12.24
C GLY A 246 -3.89 -4.44 13.49
N ALA A 247 -4.52 -3.28 13.21
CA ALA A 247 -5.49 -2.45 13.98
C ALA A 247 -5.07 -1.29 14.95
N HIS A 248 -5.91 -0.23 14.94
CA HIS A 248 -6.00 1.06 15.71
C HIS A 248 -4.72 1.85 16.06
N LEU A 249 -4.63 3.12 15.61
CA LEU A 249 -3.35 3.86 15.51
C LEU A 249 -3.29 5.25 16.18
N ASN A 250 -4.31 5.72 16.93
CA ASN A 250 -4.30 7.08 17.53
C ASN A 250 -4.87 7.16 18.98
N PRO A 251 -4.04 7.52 20.00
CA PRO A 251 -4.46 7.70 21.39
C PRO A 251 -5.48 8.82 21.61
N ALA A 252 -5.40 9.94 20.88
CA ALA A 252 -6.32 11.07 21.03
C ALA A 252 -7.74 10.68 20.61
N VAL A 253 -7.86 9.90 19.53
CA VAL A 253 -9.14 9.33 19.07
C VAL A 253 -9.66 8.30 20.07
N SER A 254 -8.78 7.46 20.63
CA SER A 254 -9.16 6.45 21.62
C SER A 254 -9.69 7.10 22.92
N LEU A 255 -9.07 8.20 23.35
CA LEU A 255 -9.48 9.00 24.51
C LEU A 255 -10.81 9.74 24.27
N SER A 256 -11.01 10.36 23.09
CA SER A 256 -12.27 11.05 22.78
C SER A 256 -13.46 10.09 22.77
N LEU A 257 -13.27 8.85 22.29
CA LEU A 257 -14.31 7.82 22.31
C LEU A 257 -14.66 7.39 23.74
N CYS A 258 -13.71 7.41 24.68
CA CYS A 258 -13.98 7.17 26.10
C CYS A 258 -14.87 8.25 26.72
N PHE A 259 -14.56 9.54 26.48
CA PHE A 259 -15.37 10.65 26.97
C PHE A 259 -16.81 10.64 26.45
N LEU A 260 -17.02 10.12 25.25
CA LEU A 260 -18.34 9.99 24.63
C LEU A 260 -19.07 8.69 25.00
N GLY A 261 -18.51 7.86 25.88
CA GLY A 261 -19.10 6.58 26.29
C GLY A 261 -19.12 5.52 25.19
N ARG A 262 -18.39 5.72 24.09
CA ARG A 262 -18.30 4.80 22.94
C ARG A 262 -17.13 3.82 23.05
N PHE A 263 -16.25 3.99 24.03
CA PHE A 263 -15.13 3.10 24.30
C PHE A 263 -14.92 2.93 25.82
N PRO A 264 -14.75 1.70 26.33
CA PRO A 264 -14.61 1.48 27.77
C PRO A 264 -13.26 1.99 28.30
N TRP A 265 -13.32 2.79 29.37
CA TRP A 265 -12.15 3.36 30.05
C TRP A 265 -11.11 2.31 30.49
N THR A 266 -11.54 1.09 30.80
CA THR A 266 -10.67 -0.02 31.20
C THR A 266 -9.76 -0.52 30.08
N ARG A 267 -10.13 -0.32 28.80
CA ARG A 267 -9.34 -0.74 27.64
C ARG A 267 -8.39 0.35 27.13
N LEU A 268 -8.62 1.61 27.51
CA LEU A 268 -7.84 2.75 27.07
C LEU A 268 -6.33 2.61 27.35
N PRO A 269 -5.87 2.22 28.55
CA PRO A 269 -4.43 2.09 28.81
C PRO A 269 -3.77 1.07 27.88
N PHE A 270 -4.43 -0.06 27.62
CA PHE A 270 -3.91 -1.12 26.75
C PHE A 270 -3.82 -0.67 25.28
N TYR A 271 -4.82 0.07 24.80
CA TYR A 271 -4.83 0.62 23.43
C TYR A 271 -3.75 1.69 23.25
N VAL A 272 -3.60 2.61 24.21
CA VAL A 272 -2.57 3.64 24.17
C VAL A 272 -1.18 3.00 24.18
N ILE A 273 -0.93 2.03 25.05
CA ILE A 273 0.34 1.28 25.08
C ILE A 273 0.61 0.59 23.74
N SER A 274 -0.40 -0.07 23.16
CA SER A 274 -0.25 -0.79 21.89
C SER A 274 0.02 0.15 20.71
N GLN A 275 -0.65 1.30 20.65
CA GLN A 275 -0.46 2.33 19.62
C GLN A 275 0.92 2.96 19.69
N VAL A 276 1.35 3.28 20.91
CA VAL A 276 2.67 3.85 21.24
C VAL A 276 3.78 2.85 20.91
N PHE A 277 3.61 1.58 21.28
CA PHE A 277 4.55 0.50 20.96
C PHE A 277 4.61 0.21 19.46
N GLY A 278 3.45 0.17 18.78
CA GLY A 278 3.37 0.01 17.34
C GLY A 278 4.05 1.14 16.57
N ALA A 279 3.90 2.40 17.01
CA ALA A 279 4.61 3.54 16.43
C ALA A 279 6.13 3.46 16.61
N PHE A 280 6.60 3.01 17.77
CA PHE A 280 8.03 2.75 18.01
C PHE A 280 8.58 1.66 17.09
N LEU A 281 7.87 0.52 16.98
CA LEU A 281 8.25 -0.56 16.08
C LEU A 281 8.19 -0.13 14.61
N GLY A 282 7.21 0.69 14.23
CA GLY A 282 7.12 1.29 12.90
C GLY A 282 8.33 2.17 12.58
N ALA A 283 8.71 3.06 13.50
CA ALA A 283 9.91 3.90 13.36
C ALA A 283 11.19 3.05 13.28
N ALA A 284 11.34 2.05 14.15
CA ALA A 284 12.47 1.12 14.11
C ALA A 284 12.54 0.36 12.78
N THR A 285 11.39 -0.07 12.26
CA THR A 285 11.31 -0.79 11.00
C THR A 285 11.71 0.10 9.83
N VAL A 286 11.22 1.35 9.76
CA VAL A 286 11.62 2.32 8.74
C VAL A 286 13.11 2.64 8.85
N ALA A 287 13.64 2.81 10.06
CA ALA A 287 15.06 3.10 10.28
C ALA A 287 15.97 1.95 9.84
N LEU A 288 15.55 0.70 10.05
CA LEU A 288 16.28 -0.47 9.54
C LEU A 288 16.14 -0.60 8.02
N GLN A 289 14.94 -0.39 7.48
CA GLN A 289 14.63 -0.52 6.06
C GLN A 289 15.36 0.50 5.19
N TYR A 290 15.50 1.73 5.69
CA TYR A 290 16.15 2.83 5.01
C TYR A 290 17.49 3.20 5.66
N TYR A 291 18.12 2.30 6.44
CA TYR A 291 19.35 2.60 7.19
C TYR A 291 20.42 3.26 6.31
N ASP A 292 20.67 2.66 5.14
CA ASP A 292 21.66 3.11 4.17
C ASP A 292 21.35 4.52 3.60
N ALA A 293 20.06 4.88 3.52
CA ALA A 293 19.63 6.20 3.06
C ALA A 293 19.58 7.23 4.20
N ILE A 294 19.10 6.84 5.38
CA ILE A 294 18.80 7.74 6.51
C ILE A 294 20.06 8.16 7.26
N PHE A 295 21.17 7.42 7.16
CA PHE A 295 22.42 7.78 7.85
C PHE A 295 22.94 9.18 7.46
N HIS A 296 22.46 9.76 6.36
CA HIS A 296 22.81 11.10 5.88
C HIS A 296 21.65 12.13 5.96
N TYR A 297 20.48 11.75 6.50
CA TYR A 297 19.29 12.63 6.57
C TYR A 297 18.79 12.86 8.01
N MET A 298 18.17 14.03 8.20
CA MET A 298 17.69 14.57 9.49
C MET A 298 16.55 13.76 10.11
N ALA A 299 16.38 13.88 11.44
CA ALA A 299 15.34 13.26 12.25
C ALA A 299 13.87 13.52 11.81
N GLY A 300 13.64 14.42 10.85
CA GLY A 300 12.34 14.78 10.26
C GLY A 300 11.61 13.65 9.52
N ILE A 301 12.27 12.52 9.28
CA ILE A 301 11.66 11.31 8.71
C ILE A 301 10.76 10.60 9.72
N PHE A 302 11.14 10.63 11.01
CA PHE A 302 10.47 9.87 12.06
C PHE A 302 9.51 10.72 12.89
N SER A 303 9.83 12.00 13.05
CA SER A 303 9.08 12.93 13.86
C SER A 303 8.84 14.23 13.11
N THR A 304 7.77 14.90 13.48
CA THR A 304 7.39 16.19 12.90
C THR A 304 8.15 17.32 13.58
N TYR A 305 8.44 18.42 12.88
CA TYR A 305 9.10 19.57 13.50
C TYR A 305 8.38 20.85 13.08
N PRO A 306 8.32 21.85 13.98
CA PRO A 306 7.78 23.15 13.63
C PRO A 306 8.65 23.80 12.54
N ALA A 307 8.00 24.50 11.61
CA ALA A 307 8.68 25.32 10.62
C ALA A 307 9.41 26.48 11.31
N GLU A 308 10.52 26.95 10.72
CA GLU A 308 11.41 27.93 11.33
C GLU A 308 10.73 29.25 11.76
N TYR A 309 9.64 29.62 11.09
CA TYR A 309 8.87 30.83 11.39
C TYR A 309 7.85 30.64 12.53
N LEU A 310 7.66 29.42 13.02
CA LEU A 310 6.59 29.07 13.96
C LEU A 310 7.08 29.17 15.41
N SER A 311 6.44 30.04 16.20
CA SER A 311 6.71 30.10 17.65
C SER A 311 6.17 28.86 18.36
N VAL A 312 6.71 28.54 19.55
CA VAL A 312 6.20 27.45 20.41
C VAL A 312 4.69 27.56 20.64
N TRP A 313 4.20 28.77 20.93
CA TRP A 313 2.76 29.01 21.10
C TRP A 313 1.99 28.83 19.80
N GLY A 314 2.54 29.25 18.66
CA GLY A 314 1.99 28.98 17.34
C GLY A 314 1.86 27.48 17.04
N GLY A 315 2.89 26.69 17.37
CA GLY A 315 2.88 25.23 17.23
C GLY A 315 1.88 24.54 18.14
N VAL A 316 1.73 24.98 19.39
CA VAL A 316 0.68 24.46 20.30
C VAL A 316 -0.71 24.74 19.72
N VAL A 317 -0.97 25.96 19.25
CA VAL A 317 -2.25 26.32 18.64
C VAL A 317 -2.51 25.50 17.38
N ASP A 318 -1.51 25.35 16.51
CA ASP A 318 -1.55 24.54 15.30
C ASP A 318 -1.94 23.08 15.60
N GLN A 319 -1.29 22.46 16.59
CA GLN A 319 -1.58 21.07 16.96
C GLN A 319 -2.92 20.89 17.68
N VAL A 320 -3.34 21.85 18.50
CA VAL A 320 -4.67 21.83 19.12
C VAL A 320 -5.75 21.97 18.06
N ILE A 321 -5.60 22.90 17.11
CA ILE A 321 -6.59 23.11 16.03
C ILE A 321 -6.62 21.92 15.08
N GLY A 322 -5.47 21.40 14.64
CA GLY A 322 -5.40 20.23 13.76
C GLY A 322 -5.99 18.98 14.41
N THR A 323 -5.69 18.72 15.68
CA THR A 323 -6.28 17.61 16.44
C THR A 323 -7.77 17.84 16.67
N ALA A 324 -8.21 19.06 16.98
CA ALA A 324 -9.62 19.38 17.13
C ALA A 324 -10.39 19.21 15.82
N ALA A 325 -9.84 19.62 14.69
CA ALA A 325 -10.41 19.39 13.36
C ALA A 325 -10.55 17.90 13.05
N LEU A 326 -9.50 17.11 13.31
CA LEU A 326 -9.55 15.65 13.20
C LEU A 326 -10.67 15.07 14.08
N LEU A 327 -10.74 15.46 15.35
CA LEU A 327 -11.77 14.98 16.28
C LEU A 327 -13.17 15.37 15.82
N VAL A 328 -13.41 16.63 15.46
CA VAL A 328 -14.72 17.10 14.98
C VAL A 328 -15.15 16.31 13.74
N CYS A 329 -14.26 16.11 12.76
CA CYS A 329 -14.57 15.34 11.57
C CYS A 329 -14.83 13.86 11.87
N VAL A 330 -13.98 13.21 12.67
CA VAL A 330 -14.16 11.79 13.06
C VAL A 330 -15.48 11.60 13.82
N LEU A 331 -15.80 12.52 14.74
CA LEU A 331 -17.04 12.48 15.51
C LEU A 331 -18.25 12.77 14.63
N ALA A 332 -18.19 13.74 13.73
CA ALA A 332 -19.26 14.05 12.80
C ALA A 332 -19.57 12.89 11.84
N LEU A 333 -18.54 12.16 11.40
CA LEU A 333 -18.67 10.96 10.58
C LEU A 333 -19.29 9.79 11.36
N SER A 334 -19.13 9.76 12.68
CA SER A 334 -19.58 8.65 13.53
C SER A 334 -20.91 8.93 14.26
N ASP A 335 -21.40 10.17 14.28
CA ASP A 335 -22.51 10.55 15.15
C ASP A 335 -23.88 10.22 14.56
N CYS A 336 -24.59 9.27 15.20
CA CYS A 336 -25.94 8.85 14.83
C CYS A 336 -27.00 9.97 14.97
N ARG A 337 -26.69 11.05 15.71
CA ARG A 337 -27.58 12.23 15.82
C ARG A 337 -27.33 13.27 14.73
N ASN A 338 -26.25 13.12 13.95
CA ASN A 338 -25.99 13.87 12.74
C ASN A 338 -26.42 13.03 11.51
N ASN A 339 -25.91 13.33 10.32
CA ASN A 339 -25.91 12.42 9.19
C ASN A 339 -24.60 11.61 9.20
N PRO A 340 -24.53 10.46 9.90
CA PRO A 340 -23.31 9.68 9.99
C PRO A 340 -22.89 9.18 8.61
N ALA A 341 -21.61 8.85 8.47
CA ALA A 341 -21.14 8.13 7.31
C ALA A 341 -21.96 6.85 7.11
N PRO A 342 -22.25 6.46 5.86
CA PRO A 342 -22.86 5.17 5.59
C PRO A 342 -22.01 4.06 6.24
N PRO A 343 -22.64 3.04 6.84
CA PRO A 343 -21.93 1.96 7.50
C PRO A 343 -20.79 1.45 6.63
N GLY A 344 -19.58 1.48 7.17
CA GLY A 344 -18.30 1.09 6.57
C GLY A 344 -17.52 2.09 5.76
N LEU A 345 -18.10 3.24 5.44
CA LEU A 345 -17.33 4.33 4.83
C LEU A 345 -16.54 5.10 5.88
N GLU A 346 -16.78 4.89 7.17
CA GLU A 346 -16.10 5.58 8.27
C GLU A 346 -14.57 5.49 8.13
N PRO A 347 -13.93 4.33 7.92
CA PRO A 347 -12.47 4.25 7.85
C PRO A 347 -11.88 5.01 6.67
N ILE A 348 -12.53 4.99 5.50
CA ILE A 348 -12.05 5.72 4.32
C ILE A 348 -12.30 7.23 4.46
N LEU A 349 -13.43 7.65 5.01
CA LEU A 349 -13.68 9.07 5.27
C LEU A 349 -12.76 9.62 6.36
N VAL A 350 -12.44 8.84 7.40
CA VAL A 350 -11.44 9.21 8.41
C VAL A 350 -10.05 9.30 7.78
N GLY A 351 -9.66 8.34 6.94
CA GLY A 351 -8.39 8.40 6.20
C GLY A 351 -8.31 9.61 5.26
N ALA A 352 -9.40 9.94 4.57
CA ALA A 352 -9.51 11.13 3.72
C ALA A 352 -9.42 12.43 4.53
N VAL A 353 -10.03 12.48 5.72
CA VAL A 353 -9.91 13.61 6.65
C VAL A 353 -8.45 13.81 7.06
N VAL A 354 -7.75 12.75 7.48
CA VAL A 354 -6.32 12.83 7.84
C VAL A 354 -5.50 13.32 6.64
N MET A 355 -5.74 12.80 5.43
CA MET A 355 -5.05 13.24 4.23
C MET A 355 -5.30 14.73 3.93
N VAL A 356 -6.55 15.20 4.04
CA VAL A 356 -6.91 16.60 3.80
C VAL A 356 -6.26 17.52 4.84
N ILE A 357 -6.25 17.12 6.11
CA ILE A 357 -5.56 17.89 7.17
C ILE A 357 -4.06 17.94 6.89
N GLY A 358 -3.43 16.82 6.54
CA GLY A 358 -2.00 16.79 6.20
C GLY A 358 -1.63 17.68 5.02
N ILE A 359 -2.44 17.70 3.96
CA ILE A 359 -2.21 18.56 2.79
C ILE A 359 -2.46 20.05 3.11
N SER A 360 -3.45 20.35 3.96
CA SER A 360 -3.86 21.73 4.24
C SER A 360 -3.09 22.41 5.38
N MET A 361 -2.72 21.67 6.41
CA MET A 361 -2.13 22.18 7.66
C MET A 361 -0.72 21.65 7.94
N GLY A 362 -0.23 20.69 7.15
CA GLY A 362 1.07 20.05 7.40
C GLY A 362 2.30 20.94 7.22
N SER A 363 2.18 22.11 6.58
CA SER A 363 3.31 23.02 6.35
C SER A 363 3.86 23.67 7.62
N ASN A 364 3.04 23.77 8.68
CA ASN A 364 3.43 24.45 9.91
C ASN A 364 4.25 23.52 10.82
N SER A 365 3.76 22.31 11.06
CA SER A 365 4.36 21.39 12.04
C SER A 365 4.34 19.93 11.60
N GLY A 366 4.32 19.64 10.29
CA GLY A 366 4.31 18.26 9.76
C GLY A 366 3.03 17.45 10.02
N ASP A 367 1.96 18.12 10.46
CA ASP A 367 0.66 17.54 10.79
C ASP A 367 0.76 16.43 11.84
N ALA A 368 1.33 16.67 13.04
CA ALA A 368 1.52 15.58 14.01
C ALA A 368 0.19 14.92 14.42
N ILE A 369 -0.81 15.71 14.87
CA ILE A 369 -2.24 15.42 15.16
C ILE A 369 -2.57 14.11 15.93
N ASN A 370 -1.54 13.39 16.35
CA ASN A 370 -1.56 12.08 16.95
C ASN A 370 -0.33 11.96 17.87
N PRO A 371 -0.52 12.00 19.20
CA PRO A 371 0.58 11.89 20.15
C PRO A 371 1.44 10.62 19.98
N ALA A 372 0.86 9.49 19.54
CA ALA A 372 1.63 8.27 19.29
C ALA A 372 2.50 8.37 18.02
N ARG A 373 2.06 9.12 17.00
CA ARG A 373 2.81 9.32 15.75
C ARG A 373 4.10 10.10 15.95
N ASP A 374 4.21 10.91 17.00
CA ASP A 374 5.35 11.81 17.18
C ASP A 374 6.23 11.42 18.39
N ILE A 375 5.63 11.18 19.57
CA ILE A 375 6.39 11.00 20.82
C ILE A 375 7.29 9.75 20.78
N ARG A 376 6.81 8.63 20.25
CA ARG A 376 7.57 7.37 20.29
C ARG A 376 8.60 7.22 19.19
N PRO A 377 8.35 7.68 17.96
CA PRO A 377 9.41 7.80 16.98
C PRO A 377 10.56 8.69 17.47
N ARG A 378 10.30 9.77 18.24
CA ARG A 378 11.37 10.55 18.91
C ARG A 378 12.15 9.76 19.96
N VAL A 379 11.45 8.98 20.79
CA VAL A 379 12.12 8.09 21.75
C VAL A 379 12.99 7.07 21.01
N PHE A 380 12.52 6.51 19.90
CA PHE A 380 13.35 5.63 19.07
C PHE A 380 14.59 6.35 18.55
N THR A 381 14.46 7.52 17.93
CA THR A 381 15.61 8.25 17.35
C THR A 381 16.62 8.69 18.41
N SER A 382 16.18 9.07 19.62
CA SER A 382 17.07 9.37 20.75
C SER A 382 17.94 8.17 21.16
N ILE A 383 17.39 6.96 21.11
CA ILE A 383 18.10 5.71 21.43
C ILE A 383 18.98 5.28 20.25
N ALA A 384 18.52 5.50 19.02
CA ALA A 384 19.11 4.92 17.82
C ALA A 384 20.40 5.60 17.36
N SER A 385 20.66 6.88 17.71
CA SER A 385 21.95 7.61 17.66
C SER A 385 21.83 9.15 17.49
N TRP A 386 20.62 9.73 17.42
CA TRP A 386 20.43 11.17 17.16
C TRP A 386 20.49 12.08 18.41
N SER A 387 20.95 11.56 19.55
CA SER A 387 21.04 12.26 20.85
C SER A 387 19.68 12.77 21.37
N ASP A 388 19.67 13.41 22.54
CA ASP A 388 18.46 14.02 23.11
C ASP A 388 17.99 15.27 22.33
N GLU A 389 18.77 15.73 21.33
CA GLU A 389 18.44 16.87 20.46
C GLU A 389 17.19 16.63 19.58
N VAL A 390 16.70 15.40 19.49
CA VAL A 390 15.42 15.08 18.83
C VAL A 390 14.19 15.63 19.59
N PHE A 391 14.39 16.11 20.82
CA PHE A 391 13.37 16.80 21.62
C PHE A 391 13.52 18.34 21.58
N SER A 392 14.53 18.88 20.89
CA SER A 392 14.73 20.33 20.69
C SER A 392 14.29 20.81 19.29
N ASP A 393 14.24 22.12 19.09
CA ASP A 393 13.83 22.75 17.82
C ASP A 393 14.74 22.36 16.65
N PHE A 394 14.17 22.30 15.44
CA PHE A 394 14.83 21.82 14.21
C PHE A 394 16.16 22.54 13.89
N SER A 395 16.32 23.78 14.34
CA SER A 395 17.55 24.57 14.17
C SER A 395 18.78 23.98 14.88
N SER A 396 18.58 23.15 15.91
CA SER A 396 19.66 22.45 16.61
C SER A 396 20.18 21.21 15.86
N LEU A 397 19.36 20.62 14.98
CA LEU A 397 19.66 19.37 14.27
C LEU A 397 20.37 19.56 12.91
N LEU A 398 20.59 20.80 12.49
CA LEU A 398 21.27 21.16 11.22
C LEU A 398 22.80 21.29 11.36
N HIS A 399 23.36 21.08 12.56
CA HIS A 399 24.77 21.31 12.87
C HIS A 399 25.61 20.04 13.14
N VAL A 400 25.11 18.86 12.78
CA VAL A 400 25.87 17.59 12.85
C VAL A 400 26.10 16.99 11.48
#